data_AF-A0A519I772-F1
#
_entry.id   AF-A0A519I772-F1
#
_cell.length_a   1.000
_cell.length_b   1.000
_cell.length_c   1.000
_cell.angle_alpha   90.00
_cell.angle_beta   90.00
_cell.angle_gamma   90.00
#
_symmetry.space_group_name_H-M   'P 1'
#
loop_
_entity.id
_entity.type
_entity.pdbx_description
1 polymer ?
#
loop_
_entity_poly.entity_id
_entity_poly.type
_entity_poly.pdbx_seq_one_letter_code
_entity_poly.pdbx_strand_id
1 'polypeptide(L)' 'NRIAVRFAYEWHDDSGHWFRSYGNENWEFTDEGLMRRRFASINDLPIAESARLFFWPLGRRPDEHPSLSELGL' A
#
# COMPACT_ATOMS: atom_id res chain seq x y z
N ASN A 1 -3.21 -22.04 -2.52
CA ASN A 1 -2.36 -21.32 -1.55
C ASN A 1 -1.72 -20.05 -2.15
N ARG A 2 -2.41 -19.29 -3.04
CA ARG A 2 -1.86 -18.07 -3.66
C ARG A 2 -2.86 -16.92 -3.61
N ILE A 3 -2.35 -15.70 -3.45
CA ILE A 3 -3.13 -14.45 -3.47
C ILE A 3 -2.38 -13.43 -4.32
N ALA A 4 -3.09 -12.71 -5.18
CA ALA A 4 -2.59 -11.55 -5.89
C ALA A 4 -3.24 -10.29 -5.30
N VAL A 5 -2.42 -9.30 -4.94
CA VAL A 5 -2.85 -8.11 -4.21
C VAL A 5 -2.43 -6.86 -4.97
N ARG A 6 -3.31 -5.85 -4.93
CA ARG A 6 -3.01 -4.45 -5.25
C ARG A 6 -2.93 -3.67 -3.95
N PHE A 7 -1.99 -2.74 -3.84
CA PHE A 7 -1.87 -1.85 -2.69
C PHE A 7 -1.29 -0.49 -3.10
N ALA A 8 -1.44 0.49 -2.22
CA ALA A 8 -0.68 1.73 -2.29
C ALA A 8 -0.31 2.21 -0.88
N TYR A 9 0.78 2.95 -0.76
CA TYR A 9 1.18 3.62 0.48
C TYR A 9 1.70 5.03 0.20
N GLU A 10 1.54 5.92 1.17
CA GLU A 10 2.02 7.30 1.12
C GLU A 10 3.10 7.50 2.16
N TRP A 11 4.14 8.23 1.80
CA TRP A 11 5.28 8.51 2.65
C TRP A 11 5.99 9.76 2.16
N HIS A 12 6.90 10.29 2.97
CA HIS A 12 7.83 11.31 2.52
C HIS A 12 9.26 10.93 2.89
N ASP A 13 10.22 11.41 2.12
CA ASP A 13 11.64 11.28 2.43
C ASP A 13 12.08 12.26 3.54
N ASP A 14 13.37 12.24 3.89
CA ASP A 14 13.96 13.15 4.87
C ASP A 14 14.09 14.60 4.39
N SER A 15 13.86 14.84 3.10
CA SER A 15 13.85 16.15 2.45
C SER A 15 12.43 16.73 2.35
N GLY A 16 11.41 15.98 2.79
CA GLY A 16 10.01 16.39 2.79
C GLY A 16 9.29 16.18 1.47
N HIS A 17 9.89 15.48 0.50
CA HIS A 17 9.19 15.13 -0.74
C HIS A 17 8.21 13.99 -0.48
N TRP A 18 6.96 14.21 -0.85
CA TRP A 18 5.91 13.21 -0.70
C TRP A 18 5.81 12.30 -1.92
N PHE A 19 5.50 11.04 -1.67
CA PHE A 19 5.29 10.02 -2.68
C PHE A 19 4.02 9.23 -2.39
N ARG A 20 3.36 8.78 -3.46
CA ARG A 20 2.44 7.64 -3.40
C ARG A 20 3.04 6.51 -4.20
N SER A 21 3.29 5.41 -3.53
CA SER A 21 3.83 4.19 -4.13
C SER A 21 2.68 3.25 -4.46
N TYR A 22 2.64 2.76 -5.70
CA TYR A 22 1.64 1.83 -6.19
C TYR A 22 2.28 0.46 -6.36
N GLY A 23 1.66 -0.56 -5.78
CA GLY A 23 2.26 -1.89 -5.68
C GLY A 23 1.35 -3.01 -6.12
N ASN A 24 1.98 -4.01 -6.74
CA ASN A 24 1.42 -5.33 -6.94
C ASN A 24 2.27 -6.35 -6.22
N GLU A 25 1.63 -7.23 -5.45
CA GLU A 25 2.31 -8.32 -4.79
C GLU A 25 1.60 -9.65 -4.99
N ASN A 26 2.39 -10.70 -5.16
CA ASN A 26 1.93 -12.06 -5.33
C ASN A 26 2.50 -12.90 -4.21
N TRP A 27 1.59 -13.52 -3.46
CA TRP A 27 1.89 -14.30 -2.27
C TRP A 27 1.61 -15.76 -2.51
N GLU A 28 2.48 -16.62 -1.97
CA GLU A 28 2.23 -18.05 -1.83
C GLU A 28 2.39 -18.45 -0.37
N PHE A 29 1.50 -19.31 0.12
CA PHE A 29 1.39 -19.70 1.52
C PHE A 29 1.70 -21.20 1.73
N THR A 30 2.14 -21.56 2.94
CA THR A 30 2.17 -22.94 3.44
C THR A 30 0.78 -23.36 3.93
N ASP A 31 0.63 -24.63 4.31
CA ASP A 31 -0.64 -25.16 4.82
C ASP A 31 -0.97 -24.61 6.23
N GLU A 32 0.05 -24.17 6.97
CA GLU A 32 -0.08 -23.49 8.27
C GLU A 32 -0.42 -21.99 8.14
N GLY A 33 -0.59 -21.49 6.91
CA GLY A 33 -0.96 -20.09 6.64
C GLY A 33 0.19 -19.08 6.67
N LEU A 34 1.45 -19.53 6.79
CA LEU A 34 2.61 -18.66 6.70
C LEU A 34 2.97 -18.37 5.24
N MET A 35 3.39 -17.14 4.94
CA MET A 35 3.83 -16.79 3.60
C MET A 35 5.17 -17.47 3.27
N ARG A 36 5.17 -18.36 2.28
CA ARG A 36 6.35 -19.06 1.77
C ARG A 36 7.11 -18.26 0.74
N ARG A 37 6.39 -17.53 -0.14
CA ARG A 37 6.99 -16.69 -1.19
C ARG A 37 6.24 -15.37 -1.31
N ARG A 38 7.01 -14.30 -1.55
CA ARG A 38 6.52 -12.96 -1.81
C ARG A 38 7.27 -12.36 -2.99
N PHE A 39 6.54 -12.01 -4.04
CA PHE A 39 7.05 -11.22 -5.15
C PHE A 39 6.31 -9.89 -5.15
N ALA A 40 7.04 -8.78 -5.10
CA ALA A 40 6.46 -7.44 -5.08
C ALA A 40 7.13 -6.56 -6.13
N SER A 41 6.32 -5.81 -6.87
CA SER A 41 6.74 -4.77 -7.80
C SER A 41 6.01 -3.49 -7.42
N ILE A 42 6.77 -2.41 -7.29
CA ILE A 42 6.29 -1.14 -6.72
C ILE A 42 6.87 0.00 -7.55
N ASN A 43 6.04 0.99 -7.85
CA ASN A 43 6.44 2.20 -8.54
C ASN A 43 6.09 3.43 -7.70
N ASP A 44 7.07 4.30 -7.50
CA ASP A 44 6.91 5.53 -6.72
C ASP A 44 6.49 6.68 -7.63
N LEU A 45 5.42 7.37 -7.26
CA LEU A 45 4.95 8.60 -7.91
C LEU A 45 5.17 9.77 -6.95
N PRO A 46 5.98 10.78 -7.31
CA PRO A 46 6.05 12.04 -6.56
C PRO A 46 4.67 12.71 -6.54
N ILE A 47 4.25 13.18 -5.36
CA ILE A 47 3.00 13.93 -5.17
C ILE A 47 3.25 15.19 -4.33
N ALA A 48 2.35 16.18 -4.44
CA ALA A 48 2.30 17.24 -3.45
C ALA A 48 1.70 16.71 -2.14
N GLU A 49 2.07 17.30 -0.99
CA GLU A 49 1.48 16.94 0.31
C GLU A 49 -0.06 17.08 0.30
N SER A 50 -0.58 18.11 -0.36
CA SER A 50 -2.02 18.34 -0.51
C SER A 50 -2.75 17.28 -1.35
N ALA A 51 -2.02 16.47 -2.10
CA ALA A 51 -2.58 15.40 -2.92
C ALA A 51 -2.65 14.05 -2.19
N ARG A 52 -2.23 13.99 -0.92
CA ARG A 52 -2.37 12.80 -0.05
C ARG A 52 -3.85 12.40 0.09
N LEU A 53 -4.07 11.10 0.31
CA LEU A 53 -5.39 10.51 0.50
C LEU A 53 -5.48 9.69 1.79
N PHE A 54 -4.34 9.36 2.42
CA PHE A 54 -4.28 8.50 3.59
C PHE A 54 -4.11 9.34 4.87
N PHE A 55 -5.22 9.62 5.54
CA PHE A 55 -5.28 10.44 6.74
C PHE A 55 -5.89 9.67 7.92
N TRP A 56 -5.02 9.10 8.75
CA TRP A 56 -5.37 8.53 10.05
C TRP A 56 -4.13 8.53 10.96
N PRO A 57 -4.28 8.39 12.30
CA PRO A 57 -3.13 8.23 13.19
C PRO A 57 -2.27 7.03 12.79
N LEU A 58 -0.94 7.16 12.80
CA LEU A 58 -0.03 6.08 12.38
C LEU A 58 -0.36 4.76 13.07
N GLY A 59 -0.59 3.72 12.27
CA GLY A 59 -1.04 2.40 12.72
C GLY A 59 -2.13 1.81 11.83
N ARG A 60 -3.03 1.04 12.45
CA ARG A 60 -4.13 0.35 11.76
C ARG A 60 -5.05 1.36 11.06
N ARG A 61 -5.29 1.16 9.77
CA ARG A 61 -6.31 1.88 8.99
C ARG A 61 -7.69 1.71 9.66
N PRO A 62 -8.44 2.79 9.95
CA PRO A 62 -9.80 2.71 10.47
C PRO A 62 -10.74 1.90 9.57
N ASP A 63 -11.72 1.22 10.17
CA ASP A 63 -12.65 0.36 9.43
C ASP A 63 -13.48 1.13 8.39
N GLU A 64 -13.88 2.35 8.74
CA GLU A 64 -14.69 3.25 7.90
C GLU A 64 -13.87 4.06 6.89
N HIS A 65 -12.54 3.94 6.87
CA HIS A 65 -11.74 4.65 5.87
C HIS A 65 -11.97 4.01 4.50
N PRO A 66 -12.13 4.79 3.41
CA PRO A 66 -12.25 4.26 2.07
C PRO A 66 -11.12 3.29 1.71
N SER A 67 -11.48 2.24 0.97
CA SER A 67 -10.59 1.26 0.36
C SER A 67 -9.88 1.81 -0.88
N LEU A 68 -8.96 1.01 -1.45
CA LEU A 68 -8.22 1.38 -2.66
C LEU A 68 -9.16 1.72 -3.84
N SER A 69 -10.23 0.93 -4.02
CA SER A 69 -11.18 1.11 -5.12
C SER A 69 -12.11 2.30 -4.91
N GLU A 70 -12.53 2.56 -3.67
CA GLU A 70 -13.38 3.71 -3.33
C GLU A 70 -12.63 5.04 -3.48
N LEU A 71 -11.29 5.02 -3.35
CA LEU A 71 -10.43 6.17 -3.61
C LEU A 71 -10.07 6.34 -5.09
N GLY A 72 -10.51 5.43 -5.97
CA GLY A 72 -10.17 5.47 -7.41
C GLY A 72 -8.70 5.22 -7.72
N LEU A 73 -8.00 4.47 -6.85
CA LEU A 73 -6.58 4.12 -6.99
C LEU A 73 -6.34 2.75 -7.64
#